data_AF-A0A183NR38-F1
#
_entry.id   AF-A0A183NR38-F1
#
_cell.length_a   1.000
_cell.length_b   1.000
_cell.length_c   1.000
_cell.angle_alpha   90.00
_cell.angle_beta   90.00
_cell.angle_gamma   90.00
#
_symmetry.space_group_name_H-M   'P 1'
#
loop_
_entity.id
_entity.type
_entity.pdbx_description
1 polymer ?
#
loop_
_entity_poly.entity_id
_entity_poly.type
_entity_poly.pdbx_seq_one_letter_code
_entity_poly.pdbx_strand_id
1 'polypeptide(L)'
;MKQLHDTTKKLVGKYSKPERQVKHKEGRPTTEIQQQRNRWVEYFEELLNRPAPMNPPDIKAAHTDLPIDVNPPTTEEIRMAIRQIKNGRSRRT
;
A
#
# COMPACT_ATOMS: atom_id res chain seq x y z
N MET A 1 -15.92 17.27 10.23
CA MET A 1 -14.91 16.29 10.68
C MET A 1 -15.49 15.14 11.51
N LYS A 2 -16.37 15.37 12.51
CA LYS A 2 -16.96 14.28 13.33
C LYS A 2 -17.79 13.26 12.54
N GLN A 3 -18.63 13.71 11.60
CA GLN A 3 -19.48 12.80 10.82
C GLN A 3 -18.69 11.76 10.00
N LEU A 4 -17.56 12.15 9.41
CA LEU A 4 -16.70 11.24 8.65
C LEU A 4 -16.13 10.14 9.57
N HIS A 5 -15.56 10.54 10.70
CA HIS A 5 -15.05 9.62 11.73
C HIS A 5 -16.13 8.66 12.23
N ASP A 6 -17.33 9.16 12.52
CA ASP A 6 -18.42 8.35 13.04
C ASP A 6 -18.97 7.38 11.98
N THR A 7 -18.95 7.78 10.71
CA THR A 7 -19.34 6.92 9.57
C THR A 7 -18.31 5.83 9.32
N THR A 8 -17.01 6.16 9.36
CA THR A 8 -15.91 5.19 9.25
C THR A 8 -15.95 4.19 10.41
N LYS A 9 -16.17 4.65 11.65
CA LYS A 9 -16.27 3.78 12.83
C LYS A 9 -17.45 2.81 12.73
N LYS A 10 -18.59 3.26 12.17
CA LYS A 10 -19.77 2.43 11.94
C LYS A 10 -19.57 1.40 10.82
N LEU A 11 -18.77 1.72 9.80
CA LEU A 11 -18.38 0.78 8.73
C LEU A 11 -17.35 -0.26 9.20
N VAL A 12 -16.41 0.14 10.05
CA VAL A 12 -15.35 -0.74 10.60
C VAL A 12 -15.90 -1.86 11.50
N GLY A 13 -17.05 -1.65 12.16
CA GLY A 13 -17.67 -2.62 13.06
C GLY A 13 -18.19 -3.92 12.44
N LYS A 14 -18.13 -4.09 11.11
CA LYS A 14 -18.57 -5.32 10.41
C LYS A 14 -17.43 -6.26 9.96
N TYR A 15 -16.16 -5.87 10.10
CA TYR A 15 -15.03 -6.77 9.84
C TYR A 15 -14.51 -7.34 11.16
N SER A 16 -15.22 -8.31 11.72
CA SER A 16 -14.82 -8.92 13.01
C SER A 16 -13.72 -9.98 12.88
N LYS A 17 -13.20 -10.27 11.68
CA LYS A 17 -12.04 -11.14 11.48
C LYS A 17 -11.29 -10.75 10.21
N PRO A 18 -9.94 -10.69 10.21
CA PRO A 18 -9.19 -11.08 9.03
C PRO A 18 -9.50 -12.56 8.81
N GLU A 19 -10.19 -12.88 7.72
CA GLU A 19 -10.60 -14.25 7.35
C GLU A 19 -9.42 -15.21 7.12
N ARG A 20 -8.19 -14.67 7.09
CA ARG A 20 -6.96 -15.45 7.18
C ARG A 20 -6.21 -15.13 8.46
N GLN A 21 -6.45 -15.92 9.50
CA GLN A 21 -5.35 -16.28 10.39
C GLN A 21 -4.48 -17.24 9.59
N VAL A 22 -3.27 -16.82 9.19
CA VAL A 22 -2.28 -17.72 8.60
C VAL A 22 -1.90 -18.72 9.69
N LYS A 23 -2.54 -19.89 9.67
CA LYS A 23 -2.20 -21.03 10.52
C LYS A 23 -1.59 -22.10 9.62
N HIS A 24 -0.39 -22.55 9.97
CA HIS A 24 0.19 -23.75 9.38
C HIS A 24 -0.53 -25.00 9.92
N LYS A 25 -0.50 -26.10 9.15
CA LYS A 25 -1.34 -27.29 9.34
C LYS A 25 -1.18 -28.00 10.69
N GLU A 26 -0.08 -27.79 11.41
CA GLU A 26 0.18 -28.42 12.72
C GLU A 26 -0.31 -27.61 13.95
N GLY A 27 -1.04 -26.50 13.77
CA GLY A 27 -1.68 -25.82 14.91
C GLY A 27 -0.72 -25.10 15.86
N ARG A 28 0.53 -24.82 15.46
CA ARG A 28 1.45 -23.91 16.16
C ARG A 28 1.65 -22.61 15.35
N PRO A 29 0.92 -21.52 15.65
CA PRO A 29 1.00 -20.27 14.88
C PRO A 29 1.81 -19.16 15.58
N THR A 30 2.19 -19.33 16.84
CA THR A 30 2.62 -18.20 17.69
C THR A 30 4.12 -17.97 17.72
N THR A 31 4.93 -19.04 17.69
CA THR A 31 6.39 -18.93 17.76
C THR A 31 7.02 -18.38 16.48
N GLU A 32 6.45 -18.72 15.32
CA GLU A 32 6.95 -18.25 14.02
C GLU A 32 6.61 -16.76 13.79
N ILE A 33 5.42 -16.31 14.21
CA ILE A 33 5.04 -14.89 14.20
C ILE A 33 5.93 -14.09 15.17
N GLN A 34 6.25 -14.64 16.35
CA GLN A 34 7.16 -13.98 17.28
C GLN A 34 8.59 -13.91 16.72
N GLN A 35 9.10 -14.98 16.12
CA GLN A 35 10.41 -14.99 15.46
C GLN A 35 10.47 -14.00 14.30
N GLN A 36 9.40 -13.93 13.50
CA GLN A 36 9.32 -12.98 12.40
C GLN A 36 9.24 -11.55 12.91
N ARG A 37 8.49 -11.28 13.99
CA ARG A 37 8.49 -9.98 14.66
C ARG A 37 9.88 -9.60 15.18
N ASN A 38 10.60 -10.52 15.80
CA ASN A 38 11.95 -10.25 16.29
C ASN A 38 12.91 -9.91 15.14
N ARG A 39 12.82 -10.64 14.00
CA ARG A 39 13.57 -10.28 12.79
C ARG A 39 13.19 -8.90 12.25
N TRP A 40 11.91 -8.54 12.27
CA TRP A 40 11.48 -7.20 11.88
C TRP A 40 12.03 -6.12 12.82
N VAL A 41 12.03 -6.37 14.14
CA VAL A 41 12.58 -5.44 15.13
C VAL A 41 14.07 -5.21 14.87
N GLU A 42 14.86 -6.27 14.72
CA GLU A 42 16.30 -6.16 14.41
C GLU A 42 16.56 -5.40 13.11
N TYR A 43 15.84 -5.74 12.03
CA TYR A 43 15.99 -5.06 10.74
C TYR A 43 15.65 -3.56 10.80
N PHE A 44 14.57 -3.20 11.49
CA PHE A 44 14.18 -1.79 11.64
C PHE A 44 15.10 -1.04 12.60
N GLU A 45 15.60 -1.68 13.66
CA GLU A 45 16.57 -1.08 14.56
C GLU A 45 17.89 -0.78 13.83
N GLU A 46 18.37 -1.72 13.01
CA GLU A 46 19.53 -1.48 12.14
C GLU A 46 19.26 -0.34 11.15
N LEU A 47 18.11 -0.36 10.47
CA LEU A 47 17.77 0.62 9.45
C LEU A 47 17.62 2.05 10.02
N LEU A 48 16.98 2.19 11.18
CA LEU A 48 16.70 3.49 11.81
C LEU A 48 17.91 4.07 12.54
N ASN A 49 18.79 3.23 13.07
CA ASN A 49 20.01 3.67 13.75
C ASN A 49 21.23 3.73 12.82
N ARG A 50 21.09 3.31 11.56
CA ARG A 50 22.16 3.39 10.57
C ARG A 50 22.53 4.86 10.33
N PRO A 51 23.80 5.26 10.53
CA PRO A 51 24.24 6.62 10.27
C PRO A 51 24.05 6.95 8.79
N ALA A 52 23.81 8.23 8.50
CA ALA A 52 23.76 8.71 7.12
C ALA A 52 25.05 8.30 6.39
N PRO A 53 24.95 7.72 5.18
CA PRO A 53 26.14 7.39 4.41
C PRO A 53 26.97 8.65 4.18
N MET A 54 28.28 8.57 4.44
CA MET A 54 29.21 9.71 4.37
C MET A 54 29.28 10.32 2.97
N ASN A 55 29.00 9.50 1.94
CA ASN A 55 28.88 9.95 0.58
C ASN A 55 27.38 10.03 0.24
N PRO A 56 26.87 11.21 -0.15
CA PRO A 56 25.52 11.27 -0.71
C PRO A 56 25.46 10.37 -1.95
N PRO A 57 24.36 9.63 -2.17
CA PRO A 57 24.20 8.89 -3.39
C PRO A 57 24.19 9.88 -4.57
N ASP A 58 24.99 9.60 -5.60
CA ASP A 58 25.01 10.37 -6.85
C ASP A 58 23.72 10.11 -7.63
N ILE A 59 22.66 10.79 -7.21
CA ILE A 59 21.34 10.69 -7.84
C ILE A 59 21.31 11.73 -8.94
N LYS A 60 21.44 11.26 -10.18
CA LYS A 60 21.14 12.09 -11.36
C LYS A 60 19.69 12.53 -11.27
N ALA A 61 19.44 13.83 -11.37
CA ALA A 61 18.08 14.37 -11.42
C ALA A 61 17.30 13.64 -12.51
N ALA A 62 16.16 13.06 -12.15
CA ALA A 62 15.24 12.55 -13.15
C ALA A 62 14.80 13.74 -14.03
N HIS A 63 14.81 13.55 -15.35
CA HIS A 63 14.21 14.51 -16.27
C HIS A 63 12.74 14.67 -15.85
N THR A 64 12.41 15.82 -15.27
CA THR A 64 11.14 16.04 -14.54
C THR A 64 9.98 16.39 -15.47
N ASP A 65 10.22 16.47 -16.77
CA ASP A 65 9.21 16.93 -17.72
C ASP A 65 8.44 15.77 -18.34
N LEU A 66 7.82 14.94 -17.49
CA LEU A 66 6.66 14.19 -17.93
C LEU A 66 5.45 15.12 -17.75
N PRO A 67 4.83 15.63 -18.83
CA PRO A 67 3.61 16.42 -18.71
C PRO A 67 2.50 15.50 -18.21
N ILE A 68 2.33 15.46 -16.88
CA ILE A 68 1.20 14.84 -16.23
C ILE A 68 0.08 15.87 -16.29
N ASP A 69 -1.03 15.49 -16.94
CA ASP A 69 -2.25 16.28 -16.88
C ASP A 69 -2.79 16.25 -15.44
N VAL A 70 -2.72 17.38 -14.76
CA VAL A 70 -3.23 17.58 -13.40
C VAL A 70 -4.70 18.02 -13.39
N ASN A 71 -5.32 18.14 -14.55
CA ASN A 71 -6.74 18.50 -14.63
C ASN A 71 -7.63 17.35 -14.16
N PRO A 72 -8.79 17.65 -13.55
CA PRO A 72 -9.77 16.63 -13.24
C PRO A 72 -10.21 15.88 -14.51
N PRO A 73 -10.38 14.55 -14.46
CA PRO A 73 -10.85 13.79 -15.59
C PRO A 73 -12.27 14.22 -15.97
N THR A 74 -12.51 14.34 -17.27
CA THR A 74 -13.82 14.66 -17.82
C THR A 74 -14.78 13.49 -17.65
N THR A 75 -16.08 13.78 -17.58
CA THR A 75 -17.14 12.76 -17.51
C THR A 75 -17.07 11.76 -18.67
N GLU A 76 -16.65 12.22 -19.85
CA GLU A 76 -16.51 11.39 -21.03
C GLU A 76 -15.35 10.40 -20.92
N GLU A 77 -14.20 10.83 -20.39
CA GLU A 77 -13.05 9.96 -20.13
C GLU A 77 -13.39 8.87 -19.11
N ILE A 78 -14.11 9.22 -18.04
CA ILE A 78 -14.59 8.27 -17.03
C ILE A 78 -15.52 7.24 -17.69
N ARG A 79 -16.49 7.70 -18.50
CA ARG A 79 -17.43 6.83 -19.22
C ARG A 79 -16.72 5.87 -20.17
N MET A 80 -15.75 6.39 -20.92
CA MET A 80 -14.95 5.60 -21.85
C MET A 80 -14.09 4.57 -21.12
N ALA A 81 -13.44 4.93 -20.00
CA ALA A 81 -12.64 4.03 -19.20
C ALA A 81 -13.46 2.85 -18.66
N ILE A 82 -14.66 3.13 -18.11
CA ILE A 82 -15.60 2.10 -17.66
C ILE A 82 -15.98 1.14 -18.80
N ARG A 83 -16.21 1.66 -20.01
CA ARG A 83 -16.50 0.84 -21.19
C ARG A 83 -15.31 -0.04 -21.60
N GLN A 84 -14.08 0.47 -21.55
CA GLN A 84 -12.88 -0.32 -21.89
C GLN A 84 -12.64 -1.45 -20.88
N ILE A 85 -12.84 -1.19 -19.59
CA ILE A 85 -12.75 -2.19 -18.52
C ILE A 85 -13.78 -3.31 -18.75
N LYS A 86 -15.03 -2.95 -19.08
CA LYS A 86 -16.08 -3.93 -19.42
C LYS A 86 -15.76 -4.74 -20.68
N ASN A 87 -15.05 -4.15 -21.63
CA ASN A 87 -14.69 -4.79 -22.89
C ASN A 87 -13.34 -5.54 -22.84
N GLY A 88 -12.73 -5.69 -21.65
CA GLY A 88 -11.50 -6.47 -21.45
C GLY A 88 -10.25 -5.87 -22.12
N ARG A 89 -10.30 -4.63 -22.61
CA ARG A 89 -9.15 -3.97 -23.24
C ARG A 89 -8.31 -3.27 -22.19
N SER A 90 -7.38 -4.00 -21.61
CA SER A 90 -6.30 -3.42 -20.81
C SER A 90 -5.34 -2.72 -21.77
N ARG A 91 -5.37 -1.38 -21.84
CA ARG A 91 -4.24 -0.61 -22.36
C ARG A 91 -3.15 -0.68 -21.30
N ARG A 92 -2.28 -1.69 -21.38
CA ARG A 92 -1.00 -1.65 -20.67
C ARG A 92 -0.12 -0.65 -21.40
N THR A 93 0.05 0.52 -20.80
CA THR A 93 1.18 1.43 -21.08
C THR A 93 2.30 1.09 -20.11
#